data_AF-A0A7Y1SSL0-F1
#
_entry.id   AF-A0A7Y1SSL0-F1
#
_cell.length_a   1.000
_cell.length_b   1.000
_cell.length_c   1.000
_cell.angle_alpha   90.00
_cell.angle_beta   90.00
_cell.angle_gamma   90.00
#
_symmetry.space_group_name_H-M   'P 1'
#
loop_
_entity.id
_entity.type
_entity.pdbx_description
1 polymer ?
#
loop_
_entity_poly.entity_id
_entity_poly.type
_entity_poly.pdbx_seq_one_letter_code
_entity_poly.pdbx_strand_id
1 'polypeptide(L)'
;MTATIRNSTATRTPLLIGAGLAALWLALGLVSNGTTYHLAPLLVAAIPATLAALGGPGLSPARLIGLGGVGAVGALAVTAFLSATGNLDGPSLLPFGGAAVESVVFAGLGASTALVVGFVRSGADNDH
;
A
#
# COMPACT_ATOMS: atom_id res chain seq x y z
N MET A 1 -19.35 2.18 -26.61
CA MET A 1 -19.46 2.84 -25.29
C MET A 1 -19.23 1.87 -24.10
N THR A 2 -18.76 0.64 -24.33
CA THR A 2 -18.68 -0.44 -23.31
C THR A 2 -17.30 -0.60 -22.66
N ALA A 3 -16.26 0.08 -23.18
CA ALA A 3 -14.89 0.00 -22.66
C ALA A 3 -14.65 0.87 -21.42
N THR A 4 -15.38 1.99 -21.27
CA THR A 4 -15.17 2.95 -20.17
C THR A 4 -15.64 2.42 -18.81
N ILE A 5 -16.68 1.56 -18.77
CA ILE A 5 -17.26 1.05 -17.52
C ILE A 5 -16.39 -0.02 -16.85
N ARG A 6 -15.67 -0.86 -17.63
CA ARG A 6 -14.81 -1.93 -17.07
C ARG A 6 -13.57 -1.41 -16.36
N ASN A 7 -13.07 -0.24 -16.77
CA ASN A 7 -11.83 0.32 -16.22
C ASN A 7 -12.01 0.93 -14.82
N SER A 8 -13.20 1.39 -14.45
CA SER A 8 -13.42 2.03 -13.15
C SER A 8 -13.49 1.02 -11.99
N THR A 9 -14.04 -0.17 -12.24
CA THR A 9 -14.15 -1.23 -11.22
C THR A 9 -12.79 -1.85 -10.89
N ALA A 10 -11.91 -1.98 -11.89
CA ALA A 10 -10.60 -2.61 -11.76
C ALA A 10 -9.65 -1.85 -10.82
N THR A 11 -9.79 -0.53 -10.69
CA THR A 11 -8.99 0.29 -9.77
C THR A 11 -9.73 0.62 -8.48
N ARG A 12 -11.06 0.76 -8.52
CA ARG A 12 -11.85 1.17 -7.37
C ARG A 12 -11.85 0.14 -6.26
N THR A 13 -12.07 -1.14 -6.56
CA THR A 13 -12.11 -2.18 -5.52
C THR A 13 -10.77 -2.33 -4.80
N PRO A 14 -9.62 -2.42 -5.50
CA PRO A 14 -8.31 -2.46 -4.82
C PRO A 14 -8.01 -1.21 -3.98
N LEU A 15 -8.41 -0.02 -4.43
CA LEU A 15 -8.26 1.21 -3.66
C LEU A 15 -9.12 1.21 -2.40
N LEU A 16 -10.37 0.76 -2.49
CA LEU A 16 -11.25 0.65 -1.33
C LEU A 16 -10.71 -0.36 -0.31
N ILE A 17 -10.15 -1.48 -0.77
CA ILE A 17 -9.49 -2.46 0.09
C ILE A 17 -8.27 -1.84 0.76
N GLY A 18 -7.42 -1.12 0.02
CA GLY A 18 -6.28 -0.38 0.58
C GLY A 18 -6.69 0.65 1.63
N ALA A 19 -7.73 1.44 1.34
CA ALA A 19 -8.30 2.40 2.28
C ALA A 19 -8.87 1.71 3.52
N GLY A 20 -9.54 0.58 3.36
CA GLY A 20 -10.04 -0.25 4.46
C GLY A 20 -8.90 -0.78 5.34
N LEU A 21 -7.81 -1.25 4.75
CA LEU A 21 -6.61 -1.69 5.47
C LEU A 21 -5.96 -0.53 6.24
N ALA A 22 -5.86 0.65 5.62
CA ALA A 22 -5.32 1.84 6.28
C ALA A 22 -6.19 2.25 7.48
N ALA A 23 -7.51 2.28 7.30
CA ALA A 23 -8.46 2.59 8.36
C ALA A 23 -8.42 1.55 9.49
N LEU A 24 -8.33 0.26 9.15
CA LEU A 24 -8.20 -0.81 10.13
C LEU A 24 -6.90 -0.68 10.92
N TRP A 25 -5.77 -0.44 10.25
CA TRP A 25 -4.49 -0.23 10.92
C TRP A 25 -4.54 0.98 11.85
N LEU A 26 -5.09 2.11 11.38
CA LEU A 26 -5.29 3.30 12.19
C LEU A 26 -6.12 3.01 13.45
N ALA A 27 -7.26 2.32 13.29
CA ALA A 27 -8.12 1.96 14.41
C ALA A 27 -7.42 1.04 15.40
N LEU A 28 -6.68 0.04 14.92
CA LEU A 28 -5.91 -0.87 15.76
C LEU A 28 -4.80 -0.15 16.53
N GLY A 29 -4.09 0.78 15.89
CA GLY A 29 -3.07 1.61 16.53
C GLY A 29 -3.64 2.48 17.64
N LEU A 30 -4.82 3.07 17.42
CA LEU A 30 -5.51 3.89 18.42
C LEU A 30 -6.02 3.10 19.64
N VAL A 31 -6.35 1.82 19.46
CA VAL A 31 -6.85 0.97 20.56
C VAL A 31 -5.71 0.26 21.28
N SER A 32 -4.62 -0.04 20.60
CA SER A 32 -3.52 -0.88 21.10
C SER A 32 -2.28 -0.06 21.41
N ASN A 33 -2.38 0.84 22.38
CA ASN A 33 -1.25 1.67 22.84
C ASN A 33 -0.03 0.79 23.16
N GLY A 34 1.13 1.13 22.59
CA GLY A 34 2.38 0.40 22.76
C GLY A 34 2.57 -0.84 21.88
N THR A 35 1.62 -1.15 20.97
CA THR A 35 1.76 -2.25 20.00
C THR A 35 2.12 -1.69 18.61
N THR A 36 3.22 -2.19 18.03
CA THR A 36 3.62 -1.86 16.66
C THR A 36 3.09 -2.91 15.68
N TYR A 37 2.32 -2.48 14.69
CA TYR A 37 1.87 -3.34 13.59
C TYR A 37 2.84 -3.27 12.41
N HIS A 38 3.98 -3.96 12.55
CA HIS A 38 5.13 -3.88 11.64
C HIS A 38 4.80 -4.04 10.15
N LEU A 39 3.89 -4.97 9.82
CA LEU A 39 3.55 -5.28 8.43
C LEU A 39 2.43 -4.42 7.85
N ALA A 40 1.70 -3.68 8.68
CA ALA A 40 0.57 -2.88 8.20
C ALA A 40 0.97 -1.81 7.16
N PRO A 41 2.06 -1.03 7.34
CA PRO A 41 2.48 -0.08 6.31
C PRO A 41 2.82 -0.74 4.97
N LEU A 42 3.46 -1.92 5.00
CA LEU A 42 3.76 -2.70 3.80
C LEU A 42 2.48 -3.14 3.09
N LEU A 43 1.52 -3.69 3.83
CA LEU A 43 0.26 -4.17 3.27
C LEU A 43 -0.56 -3.04 2.66
N VAL A 44 -0.69 -1.91 3.36
CA VAL A 44 -1.41 -0.73 2.87
C VAL A 44 -0.80 -0.21 1.56
N ALA A 45 0.53 -0.23 1.45
CA ALA A 45 1.24 0.20 0.24
C ALA A 45 1.16 -0.82 -0.92
N ALA A 46 1.26 -2.12 -0.65
CA ALA A 46 1.38 -3.15 -1.68
C ALA A 46 0.05 -3.70 -2.21
N ILE A 47 -0.94 -3.86 -1.33
CA ILE A 47 -2.19 -4.59 -1.63
C ILE A 47 -2.96 -3.97 -2.83
N PRO A 48 -3.14 -2.63 -2.94
CA PRO A 48 -3.93 -2.07 -4.03
C PRO A 48 -3.37 -2.41 -5.41
N ALA A 49 -2.05 -2.25 -5.61
CA ALA A 49 -1.42 -2.59 -6.88
C ALA A 49 -1.43 -4.10 -7.14
N THR A 50 -1.21 -4.91 -6.11
CA THR A 50 -1.18 -6.38 -6.22
C THR A 50 -2.54 -6.93 -6.62
N LEU A 51 -3.61 -6.54 -5.93
CA LEU A 51 -4.97 -6.98 -6.26
C LEU A 51 -5.41 -6.49 -7.63
N ALA A 52 -5.05 -5.26 -7.99
CA ALA A 52 -5.34 -4.71 -9.31
C ALA A 52 -4.62 -5.49 -10.42
N ALA A 53 -3.38 -5.95 -10.16
CA ALA A 53 -2.64 -6.77 -11.11
C ALA A 53 -3.25 -8.17 -11.27
N LEU A 54 -3.68 -8.79 -10.16
CA LEU A 54 -4.32 -10.12 -10.14
C LEU A 54 -5.76 -10.09 -10.71
N GLY A 55 -6.44 -8.96 -10.64
CA GLY A 55 -7.83 -8.77 -11.10
C GLY A 55 -8.03 -8.85 -12.63
N GLY A 56 -6.96 -9.03 -13.41
CA GLY A 56 -7.03 -9.39 -14.83
C GLY A 56 -6.20 -8.52 -15.78
N PRO A 57 -6.13 -8.91 -17.07
CA PRO A 57 -5.48 -8.15 -18.14
C PRO A 57 -6.20 -6.82 -18.38
N GLY A 58 -5.55 -5.66 -18.20
CA GLY A 58 -6.14 -4.39 -18.61
C GLY A 58 -5.61 -3.11 -17.95
N LEU A 59 -4.82 -3.22 -16.87
CA LEU A 59 -4.17 -2.05 -16.27
C LEU A 59 -2.77 -1.87 -16.85
N SER A 60 -2.50 -0.66 -17.34
CA SER A 60 -1.17 -0.29 -17.77
C SER A 60 -0.18 -0.30 -16.59
N PRO A 61 1.12 -0.55 -16.83
CA PRO A 61 2.17 -0.47 -15.82
C PRO A 61 2.10 0.81 -14.99
N ALA A 62 1.92 1.97 -15.65
CA ALA A 62 1.81 3.26 -15.00
C ALA A 62 0.65 3.34 -13.99
N ARG A 63 -0.50 2.70 -14.27
CA ARG A 63 -1.63 2.65 -13.33
C ARG A 63 -1.31 1.78 -12.12
N LEU A 64 -0.65 0.64 -12.31
CA LEU A 64 -0.24 -0.22 -11.20
C LEU A 64 0.75 0.49 -10.28
N ILE A 65 1.72 1.21 -10.86
CA ILE A 65 2.65 2.07 -10.11
C ILE A 65 1.90 3.16 -9.35
N GLY A 66 0.95 3.83 -10.01
CA GLY A 66 0.10 4.84 -9.37
C GLY A 66 -0.70 4.31 -8.18
N LEU A 67 -1.25 3.10 -8.28
CA LEU A 67 -1.96 2.44 -7.18
C LEU A 67 -1.03 2.15 -5.98
N GLY A 68 0.20 1.70 -6.25
CA GLY A 68 1.22 1.54 -5.21
C GLY A 68 1.59 2.85 -4.54
N GLY A 69 1.72 3.94 -5.33
CA GLY A 69 1.96 5.28 -4.82
C GLY A 69 0.84 5.78 -3.91
N VAL A 70 -0.43 5.59 -4.29
CA VAL A 70 -1.58 5.94 -3.45
C VAL A 70 -1.57 5.14 -2.14
N GLY A 71 -1.30 3.84 -2.20
CA GLY A 71 -1.15 3.01 -1.01
C GLY A 71 -0.03 3.51 -0.10
N ALA A 72 1.13 3.83 -0.66
CA ALA A 72 2.27 4.35 0.09
C ALA A 72 1.96 5.68 0.78
N VAL A 73 1.31 6.61 0.08
CA VAL A 73 0.84 7.88 0.68
C VAL A 73 -0.13 7.62 1.84
N GLY A 74 -1.06 6.68 1.67
CA GLY A 74 -1.97 6.27 2.73
C GLY A 74 -1.24 5.70 3.95
N ALA A 75 -0.26 4.82 3.72
CA ALA A 75 0.56 4.24 4.79
C ALA A 75 1.36 5.31 5.55
N LEU A 76 1.97 6.26 4.82
CA LEU A 76 2.72 7.37 5.42
C LEU A 76 1.80 8.32 6.20
N ALA A 77 0.59 8.57 5.72
CA ALA A 77 -0.39 9.40 6.43
C ALA A 77 -0.80 8.77 7.76
N VAL A 78 -1.11 7.46 7.77
CA VAL A 78 -1.42 6.73 9.02
C VAL A 78 -0.22 6.71 9.96
N THR A 79 0.99 6.48 9.43
CA THR A 79 2.24 6.52 10.19
C THR A 79 2.42 7.88 10.88
N ALA A 80 2.31 8.97 10.12
CA ALA A 80 2.48 10.32 10.62
C ALA A 80 1.44 10.65 11.70
N PHE A 81 0.19 10.25 11.49
CA PHE A 81 -0.87 10.45 12.47
C PHE A 81 -0.60 9.68 13.77
N LEU A 82 -0.35 8.37 13.69
CA LEU A 82 -0.08 7.53 14.87
C LEU A 82 1.18 7.98 15.62
N SER A 83 2.22 8.41 14.89
CA SER A 83 3.43 8.97 15.49
C SER A 83 3.14 10.29 16.21
N ALA A 84 2.37 11.20 15.60
CA ALA A 84 2.02 12.48 16.20
C ALA A 84 1.15 12.32 17.47
N THR A 85 0.37 11.25 17.56
CA THR A 85 -0.47 10.95 18.73
C THR A 85 0.19 10.02 19.74
N GLY A 86 1.46 9.63 19.57
CA GLY A 86 2.16 8.69 20.47
C GLY A 86 1.60 7.25 20.42
N ASN A 87 0.79 6.92 19.41
CA ASN A 87 0.22 5.59 19.20
C ASN A 87 1.14 4.71 18.32
N LEU A 88 2.39 5.13 18.11
CA LEU A 88 3.40 4.41 17.34
C LEU A 88 4.71 4.23 18.15
N ASP A 89 4.63 4.24 19.48
CA ASP A 89 5.80 4.14 20.37
C ASP A 89 6.10 2.69 20.84
N GLY A 90 5.57 1.71 20.12
CA GLY A 90 5.83 0.30 20.41
C GLY A 90 7.24 -0.15 19.99
N PRO A 91 7.60 -1.42 20.29
CA PRO A 91 8.88 -2.00 19.87
C PRO A 91 9.09 -1.89 18.35
N SER A 92 10.35 -1.78 17.93
CA SER A 92 10.76 -1.73 16.53
C SER A 92 11.53 -3.00 16.15
N LEU A 93 11.34 -3.51 14.93
CA LEU A 93 12.17 -4.59 14.37
C LEU A 93 13.51 -4.08 13.84
N LEU A 94 13.58 -2.79 13.48
CA LEU A 94 14.82 -2.19 13.03
C LEU A 94 15.72 -1.84 14.22
N PRO A 95 17.04 -2.02 14.11
CA PRO A 95 17.99 -1.70 15.18
C PRO A 95 18.15 -0.19 15.41
N PHE A 96 17.57 0.66 14.55
CA PHE A 96 17.62 2.11 14.64
C PHE A 96 16.30 2.74 14.16
N GLY A 97 16.03 3.98 14.62
CA GLY A 97 14.96 4.83 14.09
C GLY A 97 13.54 4.62 14.65
N GLY A 98 13.30 3.57 15.43
CA GLY A 98 12.00 3.30 16.05
C GLY A 98 10.90 2.92 15.05
N ALA A 99 9.69 2.70 15.57
CA ALA A 99 8.57 2.18 14.79
C ALA A 99 8.09 3.14 13.67
N ALA A 100 8.33 4.46 13.80
CA ALA A 100 8.06 5.43 12.75
C ALA A 100 8.95 5.22 11.52
N VAL A 101 10.27 5.14 11.71
CA VAL A 101 11.22 4.88 10.61
C VAL A 101 10.98 3.51 10.00
N GLU A 102 10.73 2.50 10.85
CA GLU A 102 10.35 1.16 10.39
C GLU A 102 9.10 1.19 9.48
N SER A 103 8.07 1.94 9.87
CA SER A 103 6.84 2.09 9.08
C SER A 103 7.11 2.73 7.71
N VAL A 104 7.98 3.75 7.65
CA VAL A 104 8.40 4.39 6.40
C VAL A 104 9.14 3.39 5.50
N VAL A 105 10.07 2.61 6.07
CA VAL A 105 10.81 1.58 5.33
C VAL A 105 9.86 0.53 4.76
N PHE A 106 8.94 0.00 5.57
CA PHE A 106 7.98 -1.00 5.11
C PHE A 106 6.99 -0.45 4.08
N ALA A 107 6.52 0.79 4.21
CA ALA A 107 5.72 1.45 3.18
C ALA A 107 6.50 1.56 1.86
N GLY A 108 7.80 1.90 1.92
CA GLY A 108 8.69 1.92 0.76
C GLY A 108 8.86 0.56 0.09
N LEU A 109 9.02 -0.50 0.88
CA LEU A 109 9.08 -1.88 0.38
C LEU A 109 7.76 -2.31 -0.29
N GLY A 110 6.62 -1.96 0.31
CA GLY A 110 5.32 -2.23 -0.28
C GLY A 110 5.10 -1.47 -1.59
N ALA A 111 5.49 -0.20 -1.65
CA ALA A 111 5.44 0.60 -2.89
C ALA A 111 6.33 0.00 -3.99
N SER A 112 7.51 -0.52 -3.61
CA SER A 112 8.43 -1.18 -4.54
C SER A 112 7.84 -2.42 -5.18
N THR A 113 6.90 -3.10 -4.49
CA THR A 113 6.16 -4.24 -5.07
C THR A 113 5.34 -3.80 -6.28
N ALA A 114 4.70 -2.63 -6.22
CA ALA A 114 3.95 -2.09 -7.35
C ALA A 114 4.84 -1.74 -8.55
N LEU A 115 6.05 -1.25 -8.29
CA LEU A 115 7.06 -1.01 -9.34
C LEU A 115 7.45 -2.33 -10.02
N VAL A 116 7.83 -3.34 -9.25
CA VAL A 116 8.22 -4.66 -9.77
C VAL A 116 7.09 -5.27 -10.61
N VAL A 117 5.86 -5.26 -10.08
CA VAL A 117 4.68 -5.77 -10.79
C VAL A 117 4.42 -4.99 -12.09
N GLY A 118 4.57 -3.66 -12.06
CA GLY A 118 4.44 -2.81 -13.24
C GLY A 118 5.48 -3.15 -14.32
N PHE A 119 6.75 -3.32 -13.94
CA PHE A 119 7.83 -3.65 -14.88
C PHE A 119 7.69 -5.06 -15.47
N VAL A 120 7.39 -6.06 -14.65
CA VAL A 120 7.18 -7.45 -15.12
C VAL A 120 6.09 -7.49 -16.19
N ARG A 121 5.02 -6.73 -15.98
CA ARG A 121 3.90 -6.65 -16.92
C ARG A 121 4.25 -5.89 -18.19
N SER A 122 5.01 -4.80 -18.06
CA SER A 122 5.50 -4.06 -19.23
C SER A 122 6.41 -4.90 -20.13
N GLY A 123 7.19 -5.82 -19.55
CA GLY A 123 8.03 -6.75 -20.32
C GLY A 123 7.18 -7.74 -21.12
N ALA A 124 6.18 -8.35 -20.47
CA ALA A 124 5.30 -9.32 -21.12
C ALA A 124 4.51 -8.74 -22.32
N ASP A 125 4.15 -7.45 -22.27
CA ASP A 125 3.43 -6.79 -23.36
C ASP A 125 4.32 -6.51 -24.60
N ASN A 126 5.66 -6.56 -24.48
CA ASN A 126 6.58 -6.31 -25.60
C ASN A 126 6.93 -7.59 -26.40
N ASP A 127 6.57 -8.78 -25.90
CA ASP A 127 6.88 -10.07 -26.52
C ASP A 127 5.75 -10.58 -27.45
N HIS A 128 4.76 -9.73 -27.75
CA HIS A 128 3.58 -10.02 -28.59
C HIS A 128 3.41 -9.01 -29.73
#